data_AF-A0A7C7Q131-F1
#
_entry.id   AF-A0A7C7Q131-F1
#
_cell.length_a   1.000
_cell.length_b   1.000
_cell.length_c   1.000
_cell.angle_alpha   90.00
_cell.angle_beta   90.00
_cell.angle_gamma   90.00
#
_symmetry.space_group_name_H-M   'P 1'
#
loop_
_entity.id
_entity.type
_entity.pdbx_description
1 polymer ?
#
loop_
_entity_poly.entity_id
_entity_poly.type
_entity_poly.pdbx_seq_one_letter_code
_entity_poly.pdbx_strand_id
1 'polypeptide(L)'
;MHQQRNCDTQMSIWHIIVLFALVLPHHPPSFAKTALEFLQQASKPRFREGHTLPPLTRWGWTMPFEVRVELAKNWGYALEFGGYATPEFVRQLDDPNSIPSKVCALVASDPKRYKLFVLLHRPFYDRKFIESLPPETWCRDAEGSLIDGKRVWSPEAPDEVFERAGKLAVEPLKRILERAPIAVILNGGEYALTVYGFGRKFWERDPLILKAKGNRTWFDYISERKGHEELIVANAVRKAVPDALYIYYHT
;
A
#
# COMPACT_ATOMS: atom_id res chain seq x y z
N MET A 1 5.88 -94.08 40.32
CA MET A 1 7.32 -93.74 40.32
C MET A 1 7.56 -92.64 39.29
N HIS A 2 8.13 -91.51 39.73
CA HIS A 2 8.69 -90.34 38.99
C HIS A 2 7.99 -89.85 37.70
N GLN A 3 7.25 -88.73 37.73
CA GLN A 3 7.66 -87.31 37.76
C GLN A 3 8.24 -86.79 36.42
N GLN A 4 7.46 -85.98 35.66
CA GLN A 4 7.88 -84.65 35.17
C GLN A 4 6.76 -83.84 34.46
N ARG A 5 6.53 -82.63 35.02
CA ARG A 5 6.23 -81.29 34.42
C ARG A 5 4.84 -81.06 33.79
N ASN A 6 4.01 -80.21 34.42
CA ASN A 6 3.90 -78.72 34.31
C ASN A 6 3.29 -78.31 32.95
N CYS A 7 2.37 -77.36 32.78
CA CYS A 7 1.75 -76.31 33.59
C CYS A 7 0.53 -75.84 32.78
N ASP A 8 -0.62 -75.67 33.41
CA ASP A 8 -1.32 -74.38 33.62
C ASP A 8 -1.94 -73.65 32.40
N THR A 9 -3.29 -73.71 32.41
CA THR A 9 -4.27 -72.59 32.32
C THR A 9 -4.56 -71.85 30.99
N GLN A 10 -5.84 -71.50 30.86
CA GLN A 10 -6.44 -70.35 30.14
C GLN A 10 -6.64 -70.46 28.63
N MET A 11 -7.64 -69.85 28.00
CA MET A 11 -8.99 -69.37 28.36
C MET A 11 -9.60 -68.98 27.00
N SER A 12 -10.89 -69.25 26.84
CA SER A 12 -11.71 -68.73 25.75
C SER A 12 -11.76 -67.19 25.79
N ILE A 13 -11.35 -66.49 24.74
CA ILE A 13 -11.73 -65.08 24.52
C ILE A 13 -11.98 -64.83 23.03
N TRP A 14 -13.27 -64.69 22.69
CA TRP A 14 -13.75 -64.02 21.50
C TRP A 14 -13.32 -62.55 21.52
N HIS A 15 -12.65 -62.09 20.46
CA HIS A 15 -12.28 -60.68 20.33
C HIS A 15 -13.51 -59.85 19.96
N ILE A 16 -14.08 -59.14 20.94
CA ILE A 16 -14.99 -58.01 20.72
C ILE A 16 -14.12 -56.80 20.36
N ILE A 17 -14.20 -56.34 19.12
CA ILE A 17 -13.63 -55.06 18.69
C ILE A 17 -14.59 -53.96 19.17
N VAL A 18 -14.17 -53.21 20.19
CA VAL A 18 -14.84 -51.95 20.60
C VAL A 18 -14.31 -50.83 19.72
N LEU A 19 -15.08 -50.47 18.69
CA LEU A 19 -14.88 -49.24 17.93
C LEU A 19 -15.40 -48.06 18.77
N PHE A 20 -14.50 -47.34 19.42
CA PHE A 20 -14.79 -46.00 19.92
C PHE A 20 -14.93 -45.06 18.72
N ALA A 21 -16.16 -44.86 18.24
CA ALA A 21 -16.48 -43.74 17.38
C ALA A 21 -16.34 -42.45 18.19
N LEU A 22 -15.19 -41.80 18.09
CA LEU A 22 -15.04 -40.38 18.41
C LEU A 22 -15.95 -39.60 17.45
N VAL A 23 -17.19 -39.37 17.87
CA VAL A 23 -18.07 -38.38 17.22
C VAL A 23 -17.48 -37.02 17.55
N LEU A 24 -16.53 -36.57 16.73
CA LEU A 24 -16.18 -35.16 16.65
C LEU A 24 -17.46 -34.45 16.19
N PRO A 25 -18.00 -33.47 16.94
CA PRO A 25 -19.07 -32.64 16.41
C PRO A 25 -18.55 -31.97 15.13
N HIS A 26 -19.03 -32.46 13.99
CA HIS A 26 -18.96 -31.73 12.73
C HIS A 26 -19.90 -30.53 12.91
N HIS A 27 -19.39 -29.47 13.53
CA HIS A 27 -19.97 -28.16 13.29
C HIS A 27 -19.85 -27.93 11.78
N PRO A 28 -20.97 -27.76 11.05
CA PRO A 28 -20.89 -27.32 9.67
C PRO A 28 -20.01 -26.06 9.65
N PRO A 29 -19.10 -25.91 8.67
CA PRO A 29 -18.26 -24.73 8.60
C PRO A 29 -19.18 -23.51 8.67
N SER A 30 -19.09 -22.76 9.77
CA SER A 30 -19.78 -21.49 9.88
C SER A 30 -19.13 -20.60 8.84
N PHE A 31 -19.78 -20.44 7.69
CA PHE A 31 -19.34 -19.47 6.71
C PHE A 31 -19.51 -18.09 7.34
N ALA A 32 -18.38 -17.40 7.56
CA ALA A 32 -18.38 -16.04 8.04
C ALA A 32 -19.29 -15.16 7.18
N LYS A 33 -20.15 -14.37 7.81
CA LYS A 33 -21.13 -13.50 7.14
C LYS A 33 -20.52 -12.15 6.78
N THR A 34 -19.44 -11.77 7.44
CA THR A 34 -18.73 -10.50 7.19
C THR A 34 -17.23 -10.72 7.06
N ALA A 35 -16.54 -9.76 6.44
CA ALA A 35 -15.08 -9.76 6.37
C ALA A 35 -14.43 -9.73 7.76
N LEU A 36 -15.04 -9.04 8.73
CA LEU A 36 -14.54 -9.01 10.11
C LEU A 36 -14.64 -10.38 10.78
N GLU A 37 -15.79 -11.04 10.67
CA GLU A 37 -15.98 -12.40 11.20
C GLU A 37 -15.00 -13.37 10.55
N PHE A 38 -14.78 -13.27 9.24
CA PHE A 38 -13.83 -14.11 8.52
C PHE A 38 -12.42 -13.96 9.09
N LEU A 39 -11.95 -12.71 9.26
CA LEU A 39 -10.63 -12.43 9.83
C LEU A 39 -10.52 -12.87 11.30
N GLN A 40 -11.59 -12.79 12.09
CA GLN A 40 -11.57 -13.20 13.49
C GLN A 40 -11.52 -14.72 13.65
N GLN A 41 -12.20 -15.45 12.76
CA GLN A 41 -12.29 -16.91 12.76
C GLN A 41 -11.09 -17.59 12.08
N ALA A 42 -10.45 -16.92 11.12
CA ALA A 42 -9.33 -17.48 10.39
C ALA A 42 -8.06 -17.63 11.27
N SER A 43 -7.22 -18.59 10.90
CA SER A 43 -5.92 -18.79 11.56
C SER A 43 -5.01 -17.60 11.29
N LYS A 44 -4.63 -16.89 12.37
CA LYS A 44 -3.79 -15.70 12.30
C LYS A 44 -2.35 -16.05 11.91
N PRO A 45 -1.65 -15.17 11.17
CA PRO A 45 -0.23 -15.36 10.88
C PRO A 45 0.58 -15.40 12.19
N ARG A 46 1.57 -16.29 12.25
CA ARG A 46 2.51 -16.39 13.36
C ARG A 46 3.81 -15.72 12.97
N PHE A 47 4.06 -14.54 13.52
CA PHE A 47 5.34 -13.86 13.36
C PHE A 47 6.31 -14.30 14.45
N ARG A 48 7.59 -14.43 14.10
CA ARG A 48 8.66 -14.70 15.07
C ARG A 48 8.76 -13.51 16.04
N GLU A 49 8.91 -13.79 17.33
CA GLU A 49 9.15 -12.75 18.33
C GLU A 49 10.40 -11.92 17.96
N GLY A 50 10.28 -10.59 18.08
CA GLY A 50 11.36 -9.65 17.71
C GLY A 50 11.60 -9.50 16.19
N HIS A 51 10.69 -9.96 15.32
CA HIS A 51 10.83 -9.73 13.88
C HIS A 51 10.86 -8.22 13.53
N THR A 52 11.57 -7.89 12.46
CA THR A 52 11.71 -6.52 11.94
C THR A 52 10.96 -6.26 10.64
N LEU A 53 10.14 -7.23 10.19
CA LEU A 53 9.33 -7.08 8.98
C LEU A 53 8.47 -5.80 9.05
N PRO A 54 8.49 -4.95 8.00
CA PRO A 54 7.59 -3.81 7.93
C PRO A 54 6.13 -4.31 7.84
N PRO A 55 5.17 -3.54 8.37
CA PRO A 55 3.77 -3.92 8.26
C PRO A 55 3.29 -3.88 6.81
N LEU A 56 2.36 -4.76 6.46
CA LEU A 56 1.65 -4.69 5.18
C LEU A 56 0.81 -3.41 5.14
N THR A 57 0.70 -2.74 4.00
CA THR A 57 0.00 -1.44 3.92
C THR A 57 -1.52 -1.59 3.93
N ARG A 58 -2.10 -2.19 2.88
CA ARG A 58 -3.55 -2.38 2.74
C ARG A 58 -3.87 -3.66 1.98
N TRP A 59 -5.04 -4.24 2.26
CA TRP A 59 -5.53 -5.44 1.59
C TRP A 59 -6.02 -5.18 0.16
N GLY A 60 -6.57 -3.99 -0.11
CA GLY A 60 -7.19 -3.66 -1.39
C GLY A 60 -7.77 -2.24 -1.39
N TRP A 61 -9.10 -2.10 -1.44
CA TRP A 61 -9.79 -0.82 -1.22
C TRP A 61 -9.88 -0.47 0.27
N THR A 62 -10.39 0.73 0.59
CA THR A 62 -10.49 1.19 1.98
C THR A 62 -11.53 0.36 2.72
N MET A 63 -11.08 -0.40 3.71
CA MET A 63 -11.96 -1.34 4.44
C MET A 63 -12.75 -0.61 5.54
N PRO A 64 -13.86 -1.19 6.04
CA PRO A 64 -14.53 -0.70 7.25
C PRO A 64 -13.56 -0.53 8.43
N PHE A 65 -13.87 0.38 9.35
CA PHE A 65 -12.97 0.74 10.46
C PHE A 65 -12.57 -0.47 11.30
N GLU A 66 -13.54 -1.31 11.68
CA GLU A 66 -13.34 -2.48 12.52
C GLU A 66 -12.46 -3.53 11.84
N VAL A 67 -12.60 -3.67 10.51
CA VAL A 67 -11.76 -4.55 9.70
C VAL A 67 -10.31 -4.06 9.68
N ARG A 68 -10.09 -2.74 9.51
CA ARG A 68 -8.74 -2.16 9.55
C ARG A 68 -8.08 -2.36 10.91
N VAL A 69 -8.84 -2.21 12.00
CA VAL A 69 -8.34 -2.49 13.36
C VAL A 69 -7.97 -3.96 13.52
N GLU A 70 -8.81 -4.89 13.06
CA GLU A 70 -8.50 -6.33 13.13
C GLU A 70 -7.25 -6.69 12.31
N LEU A 71 -7.13 -6.17 11.09
CA LEU A 71 -5.96 -6.37 10.23
C LEU A 71 -4.67 -5.84 10.90
N ALA A 72 -4.73 -4.63 11.47
CA ALA A 72 -3.58 -4.04 12.15
C ALA A 72 -3.21 -4.79 13.43
N LYS A 73 -4.22 -5.23 14.19
CA LYS A 73 -4.03 -5.88 15.49
C LYS A 73 -3.48 -7.31 15.38
N ASN A 74 -3.92 -8.06 14.37
CA ASN A 74 -3.77 -9.52 14.34
C ASN A 74 -3.16 -10.08 13.05
N TRP A 75 -3.07 -9.29 11.98
CA TRP A 75 -2.67 -9.77 10.65
C TRP A 75 -1.37 -9.17 10.12
N GLY A 76 -0.70 -8.34 10.91
CA GLY A 76 0.57 -7.70 10.52
C GLY A 76 0.40 -6.56 9.51
N TYR A 77 -0.80 -6.02 9.36
CA TYR A 77 -1.04 -4.82 8.57
C TYR A 77 -0.76 -3.54 9.39
N ALA A 78 -0.59 -2.44 8.69
CA ALA A 78 -0.67 -1.10 9.23
C ALA A 78 -2.13 -0.68 9.35
N LEU A 79 -2.42 0.28 10.23
CA LEU A 79 -3.74 0.87 10.35
C LEU A 79 -3.93 1.91 9.25
N GLU A 80 -4.76 1.58 8.25
CA GLU A 80 -5.02 2.44 7.11
C GLU A 80 -5.83 3.70 7.49
N PHE A 81 -5.26 4.87 7.21
CA PHE A 81 -5.88 6.18 7.43
C PHE A 81 -7.23 6.30 6.73
N GLY A 82 -7.32 5.82 5.49
CA GLY A 82 -8.54 5.84 4.68
C GLY A 82 -8.21 5.96 3.20
N GLY A 83 -8.89 6.88 2.51
CA GLY A 83 -8.57 7.22 1.11
C GLY A 83 -7.25 7.99 0.99
N TYR A 84 -7.00 8.54 -0.19
CA TYR A 84 -5.89 9.46 -0.41
C TYR A 84 -5.99 10.64 0.57
N ALA A 85 -4.86 11.02 1.16
CA ALA A 85 -4.77 12.15 2.07
C ALA A 85 -4.90 13.48 1.31
N THR A 86 -6.05 13.76 0.69
CA THR A 86 -6.31 15.03 -0.01
C THR A 86 -6.57 16.15 1.00
N PRO A 87 -6.43 17.43 0.60
CA PRO A 87 -6.81 18.56 1.45
C PRO A 87 -8.27 18.49 1.96
N GLU A 88 -9.18 17.93 1.16
CA GLU A 88 -10.57 17.67 1.57
C GLU A 88 -10.65 16.55 2.61
N PHE A 89 -10.00 15.41 2.34
CA PHE A 89 -10.13 14.25 3.20
C PHE A 89 -9.59 14.52 4.62
N VAL A 90 -8.50 15.26 4.74
CA VAL A 90 -7.94 15.63 6.05
C VAL A 90 -8.77 16.65 6.82
N ARG A 91 -9.77 17.33 6.22
CA ARG A 91 -10.74 18.14 6.97
C ARG A 91 -11.63 17.30 7.88
N GLN A 92 -11.80 16.01 7.59
CA GLN A 92 -12.55 15.12 8.47
C GLN A 92 -11.88 14.96 9.85
N LEU A 93 -10.59 15.31 9.98
CA LEU A 93 -9.89 15.34 11.28
C LEU A 93 -10.45 16.39 12.26
N ASP A 94 -11.28 17.32 11.78
CA ASP A 94 -11.91 18.35 12.61
C ASP A 94 -13.15 17.79 13.35
N ASP A 95 -13.70 16.65 12.92
CA ASP A 95 -14.77 15.93 13.62
C ASP A 95 -14.18 14.71 14.38
N PRO A 96 -14.24 14.66 15.72
CA PRO A 96 -13.72 13.52 16.49
C PRO A 96 -14.46 12.20 16.22
N ASN A 97 -15.69 12.25 15.70
CA ASN A 97 -16.47 11.05 15.38
C ASN A 97 -16.17 10.47 13.99
N SER A 98 -15.43 11.21 13.15
CA SER A 98 -15.03 10.75 11.83
C SER A 98 -14.11 9.54 11.92
N ILE A 99 -14.13 8.73 10.85
CA ILE A 99 -13.25 7.56 10.73
C ILE A 99 -11.76 7.98 10.80
N PRO A 100 -11.28 8.98 10.03
CA PRO A 100 -9.89 9.43 10.12
C PRO A 100 -9.48 9.86 11.54
N SER A 101 -10.35 10.57 12.27
CA SER A 101 -10.08 10.97 13.66
C SER A 101 -9.96 9.77 14.58
N LYS A 102 -10.85 8.78 14.47
CA LYS A 102 -10.79 7.53 15.25
C LYS A 102 -9.52 6.73 14.96
N VAL A 103 -9.09 6.67 13.70
CA VAL A 103 -7.83 6.03 13.31
C VAL A 103 -6.64 6.75 13.95
N CYS A 104 -6.54 8.07 13.80
CA CYS A 104 -5.45 8.84 14.41
C CYS A 104 -5.45 8.71 15.94
N ALA A 105 -6.60 8.77 16.60
CA ALA A 105 -6.71 8.60 18.05
C ALA A 105 -6.23 7.21 18.50
N LEU A 106 -6.56 6.16 17.75
CA LEU A 106 -6.11 4.80 18.05
C LEU A 106 -4.58 4.67 17.92
N VAL A 107 -3.99 5.24 16.86
CA VAL A 107 -2.53 5.29 16.70
C VAL A 107 -1.87 6.09 17.81
N ALA A 108 -2.41 7.26 18.15
CA ALA A 108 -1.87 8.09 19.23
C ALA A 108 -1.90 7.37 20.59
N SER A 109 -2.90 6.52 20.84
CA SER A 109 -3.00 5.76 22.08
C SER A 109 -1.97 4.63 22.21
N ASP A 110 -1.56 4.01 21.11
CA ASP A 110 -0.58 2.91 21.08
C ASP A 110 0.12 2.82 19.70
N PRO A 111 1.10 3.69 19.44
CA PRO A 111 1.76 3.79 18.14
C PRO A 111 2.70 2.61 17.87
N LYS A 112 3.06 1.83 18.91
CA LYS A 112 3.85 0.60 18.76
C LYS A 112 3.00 -0.51 18.16
N ARG A 113 1.74 -0.62 18.60
CA ARG A 113 0.79 -1.61 18.10
C ARG A 113 0.15 -1.17 16.78
N TYR A 114 -0.33 0.06 16.70
CA TYR A 114 -1.03 0.57 15.53
C TYR A 114 -0.12 1.50 14.73
N LYS A 115 0.50 0.96 13.69
CA LYS A 115 1.35 1.71 12.78
C LYS A 115 0.48 2.41 11.74
N LEU A 116 0.45 3.74 11.68
CA LEU A 116 -0.38 4.47 10.70
C LEU A 116 0.17 4.30 9.28
N PHE A 117 -0.73 3.92 8.37
CA PHE A 117 -0.48 3.89 6.93
C PHE A 117 -1.28 4.99 6.22
N VAL A 118 -0.61 5.77 5.36
CA VAL A 118 -1.22 6.86 4.59
C VAL A 118 -0.99 6.67 3.09
N LEU A 119 -2.08 6.76 2.32
CA LEU A 119 -2.03 6.94 0.87
C LEU A 119 -1.80 8.42 0.55
N LEU A 120 -0.69 8.71 -0.13
CA LEU A 120 -0.29 10.08 -0.42
C LEU A 120 -1.27 10.78 -1.38
N HIS A 121 -1.49 12.08 -1.20
CA HIS A 121 -2.22 12.89 -2.17
C HIS A 121 -1.58 12.79 -3.56
N ARG A 122 -2.41 12.91 -4.62
CA ARG A 122 -1.99 12.81 -6.02
C ARG A 122 -2.28 14.11 -6.78
N PRO A 123 -1.40 15.12 -6.70
CA PRO A 123 -1.58 16.37 -7.42
C PRO A 123 -1.74 16.19 -8.93
N PHE A 124 -1.07 15.19 -9.51
CA PHE A 124 -1.13 14.88 -10.95
C PHE A 124 -2.49 14.36 -11.46
N TYR A 125 -3.47 14.18 -10.58
CA TYR A 125 -4.86 13.86 -10.90
C TYR A 125 -5.82 15.00 -10.55
N ASP A 126 -5.30 16.08 -9.94
CA ASP A 126 -6.05 17.29 -9.69
C ASP A 126 -6.08 18.15 -10.95
N ARG A 127 -7.29 18.41 -11.44
CA ARG A 127 -7.51 19.19 -12.66
C ARG A 127 -6.94 20.60 -12.57
N LYS A 128 -7.12 21.28 -11.44
CA LYS A 128 -6.63 22.66 -11.26
C LYS A 128 -5.11 22.69 -11.24
N PHE A 129 -4.48 21.69 -10.62
CA PHE A 129 -3.03 21.54 -10.67
C PHE A 129 -2.56 21.38 -12.12
N ILE A 130 -3.11 20.41 -12.86
CA ILE A 130 -2.75 20.13 -14.26
C ILE A 130 -2.95 21.34 -15.17
N GLU A 131 -4.06 22.07 -15.02
CA GLU A 131 -4.36 23.26 -15.81
C GLU A 131 -3.42 24.44 -15.51
N SER A 132 -2.79 24.45 -14.34
CA SER A 132 -1.83 25.48 -13.91
C SER A 132 -0.37 25.17 -14.25
N LEU A 133 -0.11 24.06 -14.94
CA LEU A 133 1.25 23.65 -15.27
C LEU A 133 1.80 24.45 -16.46
N PRO A 134 3.11 24.76 -16.45
CA PRO A 134 3.73 25.53 -17.52
C PRO A 134 3.69 24.77 -18.85
N PRO A 135 3.65 25.48 -19.99
CA PRO A 135 3.63 24.91 -21.34
C PRO A 135 4.67 23.80 -21.58
N GLU A 136 5.85 23.92 -20.99
CA GLU A 136 7.02 23.03 -21.12
C GLU A 136 6.82 21.66 -20.45
N THR A 137 5.77 21.51 -19.64
CA THR A 137 5.37 20.23 -19.04
C THR A 137 5.00 19.19 -20.09
N TRP A 138 4.53 19.66 -21.25
CA TRP A 138 3.91 18.84 -22.29
C TRP A 138 4.85 18.68 -23.49
N CYS A 139 4.75 17.54 -24.18
CA CYS A 139 5.49 17.29 -25.41
C CYS A 139 5.13 18.30 -26.50
N ARG A 140 6.14 18.78 -27.23
CA ARG A 140 5.99 19.77 -28.29
C ARG A 140 6.69 19.34 -29.57
N ASP A 141 6.13 19.73 -30.71
CA ASP A 141 6.79 19.57 -32.00
C ASP A 141 7.89 20.63 -32.21
N ALA A 142 8.55 20.59 -33.38
CA ALA A 142 9.63 21.50 -33.73
C ALA A 142 9.19 22.97 -33.81
N GLU A 143 7.91 23.20 -34.09
CA GLU A 143 7.27 24.51 -34.13
C GLU A 143 6.86 25.00 -32.73
N GLY A 144 7.09 24.19 -31.69
CA GLY A 144 6.74 24.50 -30.30
C GLY A 144 5.26 24.30 -29.98
N SER A 145 4.48 23.68 -30.87
CA SER A 145 3.06 23.37 -30.67
C SER A 145 2.86 22.03 -29.98
N LEU A 146 1.69 21.82 -29.36
CA LEU A 146 1.35 20.52 -28.78
C LEU A 146 1.22 19.46 -29.88
N ILE A 147 1.89 18.33 -29.69
CA ILE A 147 1.84 17.22 -30.63
C ILE A 147 0.40 16.65 -30.71
N ASP A 148 -0.18 16.71 -31.90
CA ASP A 148 -1.58 16.35 -32.19
C ASP A 148 -2.61 17.12 -31.33
N GLY A 149 -2.25 18.31 -30.83
CA GLY A 149 -3.06 19.11 -29.92
C GLY A 149 -3.23 18.50 -28.53
N LYS A 150 -2.41 17.51 -28.14
CA LYS A 150 -2.57 16.74 -26.89
C LYS A 150 -1.56 17.16 -25.84
N ARG A 151 -2.03 17.20 -24.58
CA ARG A 151 -1.18 17.35 -23.38
C ARG A 151 -0.64 15.98 -22.96
N VAL A 152 0.51 15.61 -23.52
CA VAL A 152 1.24 14.38 -23.15
C VAL A 152 2.45 14.78 -22.31
N TRP A 153 2.64 14.12 -21.16
CA TRP A 153 3.78 14.39 -20.27
C TRP A 153 5.11 14.25 -21.01
N SER A 154 5.93 15.30 -20.93
CA SER A 154 7.31 15.27 -21.39
C SER A 154 8.21 14.65 -20.31
N PRO A 155 9.14 13.75 -20.65
CA PRO A 155 10.21 13.32 -19.74
C PRO A 155 11.16 14.46 -19.36
N GLU A 156 11.14 15.53 -20.14
CA GLU A 156 11.88 16.76 -19.91
C GLU A 156 10.99 17.84 -19.28
N ALA A 157 9.87 17.46 -18.66
CA ALA A 157 9.05 18.39 -17.89
C ALA A 157 9.90 19.06 -16.79
N PRO A 158 9.72 20.38 -16.54
CA PRO A 158 10.56 21.10 -15.59
C PRO A 158 10.44 20.56 -14.16
N ASP A 159 11.56 20.53 -13.43
CA ASP A 159 11.63 20.10 -12.03
C ASP A 159 10.62 20.85 -11.13
N GLU A 160 10.37 22.14 -11.41
CA GLU A 160 9.40 22.96 -10.68
C GLU A 160 8.00 22.31 -10.63
N VAL A 161 7.60 21.58 -11.67
CA VAL A 161 6.31 20.85 -11.69
C VAL A 161 6.26 19.83 -10.56
N PHE A 162 7.34 19.06 -10.39
CA PHE A 162 7.45 18.01 -9.39
C PHE A 162 7.68 18.58 -8.00
N GLU A 163 8.39 19.70 -7.87
CA GLU A 163 8.51 20.43 -6.60
C GLU A 163 7.16 20.97 -6.11
N ARG A 164 6.36 21.55 -7.02
CA ARG A 164 5.00 22.01 -6.72
C ARG A 164 4.10 20.85 -6.31
N ALA A 165 4.19 19.72 -7.01
CA ALA A 165 3.48 18.50 -6.63
C ALA A 165 3.91 17.99 -5.26
N GLY A 166 5.22 17.95 -4.98
CA GLY A 166 5.78 17.56 -3.68
C GLY A 166 5.24 18.41 -2.53
N LYS A 167 5.19 19.74 -2.71
CA LYS A 167 4.59 20.66 -1.74
C LYS A 167 3.11 20.32 -1.48
N LEU A 168 2.30 20.20 -2.53
CA LEU A 168 0.87 19.86 -2.40
C LEU A 168 0.66 18.47 -1.78
N ALA A 169 1.53 17.52 -2.06
CA ALA A 169 1.45 16.17 -1.50
C ALA A 169 1.74 16.14 0.00
N VAL A 170 2.63 17.03 0.49
CA VAL A 170 3.05 17.12 1.89
C VAL A 170 2.02 17.84 2.77
N GLU A 171 1.31 18.86 2.26
CA GLU A 171 0.42 19.68 3.11
C GLU A 171 -0.58 18.86 3.95
N PRO A 172 -1.29 17.85 3.40
CA PRO A 172 -2.20 17.04 4.18
C PRO A 172 -1.49 16.16 5.23
N LEU A 173 -0.25 15.76 4.99
CA LEU A 173 0.53 14.95 5.94
C LEU A 173 0.84 15.72 7.21
N LYS A 174 1.10 17.04 7.11
CA LYS A 174 1.32 17.89 8.28
C LYS A 174 0.12 17.86 9.24
N ARG A 175 -1.09 17.97 8.70
CA ARG A 175 -2.34 17.87 9.49
C ARG A 175 -2.54 16.50 10.14
N ILE A 176 -2.10 15.43 9.48
CA ILE A 176 -2.16 14.07 10.05
C ILE A 176 -1.13 13.94 11.19
N LEU A 177 0.09 14.45 10.99
CA LEU A 177 1.17 14.41 11.98
C LEU A 177 0.85 15.16 13.27
N GLU A 178 0.03 16.21 13.21
CA GLU A 178 -0.51 16.89 14.40
C GLU A 178 -1.39 15.96 15.27
N ARG A 179 -1.88 14.85 14.72
CA ARG A 179 -2.80 13.92 15.39
C ARG A 179 -2.18 12.57 15.73
N ALA A 180 -1.29 12.06 14.87
CA ALA A 180 -0.68 10.75 15.05
C ALA A 180 0.64 10.61 14.26
N PRO A 181 1.62 9.83 14.76
CA PRO A 181 2.81 9.50 13.99
C PRO A 181 2.47 8.66 12.76
N ILE A 182 3.09 8.97 11.63
CA ILE A 182 2.95 8.22 10.38
C ILE A 182 4.08 7.19 10.30
N ALA A 183 3.75 5.91 10.12
CA ALA A 183 4.73 4.84 10.03
C ALA A 183 5.05 4.44 8.58
N VAL A 184 4.05 4.49 7.69
CA VAL A 184 4.21 4.09 6.28
C VAL A 184 3.46 5.05 5.37
N ILE A 185 4.11 5.48 4.29
CA ILE A 185 3.52 6.24 3.21
C ILE A 185 3.64 5.43 1.93
N LEU A 186 2.52 5.21 1.23
CA LEU A 186 2.53 4.71 -0.15
C LEU A 186 2.34 5.91 -1.07
N ASN A 187 3.27 6.10 -2.01
CA ASN A 187 3.06 7.08 -3.08
C ASN A 187 1.78 6.67 -3.83
N GLY A 188 0.87 7.62 -4.06
CA GLY A 188 -0.53 7.31 -4.40
C GLY A 188 -0.74 6.68 -5.78
N GLY A 189 0.30 6.17 -6.44
CA GLY A 189 0.29 5.64 -7.80
C GLY A 189 1.28 6.36 -8.70
N GLU A 190 1.14 6.17 -10.00
CA GLU A 190 2.04 6.72 -11.01
C GLU A 190 1.94 8.26 -11.05
N TYR A 191 3.09 8.92 -11.05
CA TYR A 191 3.20 10.37 -11.27
C TYR A 191 3.70 10.70 -12.67
N ALA A 192 3.05 11.65 -13.34
CA ALA A 192 3.46 12.23 -14.62
C ALA A 192 3.81 11.19 -15.70
N LEU A 193 5.10 10.91 -15.90
CA LEU A 193 5.56 9.91 -16.86
C LEU A 193 4.86 8.56 -16.63
N THR A 194 4.14 8.15 -17.67
CA THR A 194 3.45 6.87 -17.75
C THR A 194 4.32 5.84 -18.48
N VAL A 195 3.78 4.64 -18.68
CA VAL A 195 4.50 3.56 -19.36
C VAL A 195 4.88 3.93 -20.80
N TYR A 196 6.09 3.53 -21.19
CA TYR A 196 6.72 3.83 -22.49
C TYR A 196 5.78 3.56 -23.69
N GLY A 197 5.00 2.48 -23.65
CA GLY A 197 4.09 2.10 -24.74
C GLY A 197 3.06 3.18 -25.11
N PHE A 198 2.64 4.04 -24.19
CA PHE A 198 1.69 5.12 -24.49
C PHE A 198 2.38 6.41 -24.96
N GLY A 199 3.52 6.75 -24.37
CA GLY A 199 4.22 8.02 -24.60
C GLY A 199 5.11 8.06 -25.85
N ARG A 200 5.70 6.91 -26.23
CA ARG A 200 6.72 6.80 -27.29
C ARG A 200 6.42 7.61 -28.55
N LYS A 201 5.22 7.45 -29.10
CA LYS A 201 4.82 8.07 -30.39
C LYS A 201 4.82 9.61 -30.35
N PHE A 202 4.74 10.20 -29.16
CA PHE A 202 4.86 11.64 -28.94
C PHE A 202 6.31 12.03 -28.67
N TRP A 203 7.00 11.26 -27.82
CA TRP A 203 8.40 11.49 -27.45
C TRP A 203 9.36 11.40 -28.63
N GLU A 204 9.10 10.55 -29.62
CA GLU A 204 9.88 10.44 -30.86
C GLU A 204 9.74 11.64 -31.81
N ARG A 205 8.80 12.55 -31.56
CA ARG A 205 8.53 13.74 -32.38
C ARG A 205 8.93 15.04 -31.69
N ASP A 206 9.31 14.99 -30.42
CA ASP A 206 9.73 16.16 -29.66
C ASP A 206 11.26 16.32 -29.73
N PRO A 207 11.76 17.41 -30.35
CA PRO A 207 13.19 17.59 -30.55
C PRO A 207 13.96 17.77 -29.23
N LEU A 208 13.33 18.31 -28.18
CA LEU A 208 13.97 18.42 -26.86
C LEU A 208 14.22 17.02 -26.30
N ILE A 209 13.21 16.14 -26.38
CA ILE A 209 13.31 14.77 -25.89
C ILE A 209 14.33 13.97 -26.71
N LEU A 210 14.32 14.08 -28.04
CA LEU A 210 15.29 13.40 -28.90
C LEU A 210 16.72 13.82 -28.59
N LYS A 211 16.94 15.12 -28.39
CA LYS A 211 18.23 15.68 -28.00
C LYS A 211 18.66 15.18 -26.62
N ALA A 212 17.78 15.22 -25.63
CA ALA A 212 18.05 14.79 -24.26
C ALA A 212 18.38 13.29 -24.21
N LYS A 213 17.54 12.45 -24.82
CA LYS A 213 17.76 11.01 -24.92
C LYS A 213 19.12 10.68 -25.54
N GLY A 214 19.45 11.34 -26.66
CA GLY A 214 20.64 11.05 -27.44
C GLY A 214 20.71 9.57 -27.83
N ASN A 215 21.89 8.97 -27.67
CA ASN A 215 22.17 7.58 -28.07
C ASN A 215 21.67 6.52 -27.07
N ARG A 216 21.09 6.91 -25.92
CA ARG A 216 20.57 5.96 -24.93
C ARG A 216 19.42 5.14 -25.50
N THR A 217 19.16 3.95 -24.95
CA THR A 217 17.92 3.25 -25.27
C THR A 217 16.74 4.03 -24.70
N TRP A 218 15.54 3.82 -25.25
CA TRP A 218 14.33 4.42 -24.69
C TRP A 218 14.06 3.96 -23.26
N PHE A 219 14.37 2.70 -22.95
CA PHE A 219 14.18 2.15 -21.61
C PHE A 219 15.09 2.85 -20.61
N ASP A 220 16.39 2.94 -20.89
CA ASP A 220 17.35 3.59 -19.99
C ASP A 220 16.99 5.05 -19.74
N TYR A 221 16.67 5.78 -20.81
CA TYR A 221 16.30 7.18 -20.72
C TYR A 221 15.02 7.39 -19.90
N ILE A 222 13.94 6.66 -20.19
CA ILE A 222 12.67 6.85 -19.47
C ILE A 222 12.76 6.34 -18.03
N SER A 223 13.48 5.26 -17.76
CA SER A 223 13.74 4.80 -16.39
C SER A 223 14.49 5.83 -15.57
N GLU A 224 15.52 6.47 -16.14
CA GLU A 224 16.26 7.56 -15.50
C GLU A 224 15.35 8.77 -15.23
N ARG A 225 14.62 9.25 -16.25
CA ARG A 225 13.73 10.41 -16.11
C ARG A 225 12.61 10.15 -15.10
N LYS A 226 11.99 8.96 -15.14
CA LYS A 226 10.98 8.55 -14.16
C LYS A 226 11.54 8.54 -12.73
N GLY A 227 12.74 8.00 -12.54
CA GLY A 227 13.42 8.01 -11.25
C GLY A 227 13.68 9.43 -10.74
N HIS A 228 14.18 10.32 -11.62
CA HIS A 228 14.41 11.73 -11.31
C HIS A 228 13.15 12.45 -10.84
N GLU A 229 12.06 12.35 -11.62
CA GLU A 229 10.77 12.96 -11.32
C GLU A 229 10.17 12.48 -9.99
N GLU A 230 10.17 11.16 -9.77
CA GLU A 230 9.63 10.59 -8.53
C GLU A 230 10.50 10.91 -7.31
N LEU A 231 11.81 11.05 -7.48
CA LEU A 231 12.72 11.43 -6.39
C LEU A 231 12.46 12.83 -5.87
N ILE A 232 12.10 13.80 -6.73
CA ILE A 232 11.77 15.16 -6.27
C ILE A 232 10.59 15.13 -5.29
N VAL A 233 9.50 14.43 -5.65
CA VAL A 233 8.32 14.30 -4.79
C VAL A 233 8.65 13.48 -3.53
N ALA A 234 9.33 12.35 -3.70
CA ALA A 234 9.70 11.48 -2.57
C ALA A 234 10.61 12.20 -1.57
N ASN A 235 11.55 13.02 -2.02
CA ASN A 235 12.44 13.79 -1.16
C ASN A 235 11.68 14.85 -0.37
N ALA A 236 10.69 15.53 -0.97
CA ALA A 236 9.82 16.44 -0.25
C ALA A 236 9.06 15.72 0.87
N VAL A 237 8.55 14.51 0.60
CA VAL A 237 7.81 13.71 1.59
C VAL A 237 8.73 13.16 2.68
N ARG A 238 9.89 12.60 2.34
CA ARG A 238 10.89 12.13 3.32
C ARG A 238 11.37 13.25 4.21
N LYS A 239 11.51 14.48 3.69
CA LYS A 239 11.85 15.64 4.50
C LYS A 239 10.72 16.00 5.49
N ALA A 240 9.46 15.86 5.08
CA ALA A 240 8.32 16.19 5.92
C ALA A 240 8.00 15.09 6.96
N VAL A 241 8.29 13.83 6.63
CA VAL A 241 7.97 12.65 7.45
C VAL A 241 9.17 11.69 7.48
N PRO A 242 10.29 12.07 8.13
CA PRO A 242 11.57 11.37 8.02
C PRO A 242 11.56 9.95 8.60
N ASP A 243 10.69 9.68 9.57
CA ASP A 243 10.62 8.39 10.24
C ASP A 243 9.70 7.38 9.54
N ALA A 244 8.95 7.82 8.51
CA ALA A 244 8.04 6.94 7.78
C ALA A 244 8.77 6.15 6.70
N LEU A 245 8.41 4.88 6.55
CA LEU A 245 8.78 4.10 5.39
C LEU A 245 8.03 4.62 4.16
N TYR A 246 8.76 5.19 3.20
CA TYR A 246 8.21 5.61 1.91
C TYR A 246 8.27 4.46 0.90
N ILE A 247 7.10 4.00 0.46
CA ILE A 247 6.93 2.91 -0.51
C ILE A 247 6.49 3.49 -1.84
N TYR A 248 7.19 3.10 -2.90
CA TYR A 248 6.77 3.35 -4.27
C TYR A 248 5.75 2.27 -4.71
N TYR A 249 4.67 2.73 -5.30
CA TYR A 249 3.71 1.94 -6.04
C TYR A 249 4.42 1.42 -7.29
N HIS A 250 4.38 0.10 -7.47
CA HIS A 250 4.99 -0.53 -8.64
C HIS A 250 4.08 -0.34 -9.85
N THR A 251 4.68 0.01 -10.98
CA THR A 251 4.05 0.17 -12.29
C THR A 251 4.62 -0.85 -13.26
#